data_AF-A0A962XRK3-F1
#
_entry.id   AF-A0A962XRK3-F1
#
_cell.length_a   1.000
_cell.length_b   1.000
_cell.length_c   1.000
_cell.angle_alpha   90.00
_cell.angle_beta   90.00
_cell.angle_gamma   90.00
#
_symmetry.space_group_name_H-M   'P 1'
#
loop_
_entity.id
_entity.type
_entity.pdbx_description
1 polymer ?
#
loop_
_entity_poly.entity_id
_entity_poly.type
_entity_poly.pdbx_seq_one_letter_code
_entity_poly.pdbx_strand_id
1 'polypeptide(L)'
;MNLSRHRLLDDALDMSRRMATLGDAGDWDAVIALEPERRMLLEKAFATHAPADEFVASRVREILDLDKRLMARSVEARDRIAAELGRSNQGRRATSAYHAVRG
;
A
#
# COMPACT_ATOMS: atom_id res chain seq x y z
N MET A 1 -12.29 -23.85 -14.80
CA MET A 1 -11.36 -24.59 -13.92
C MET A 1 -11.29 -23.86 -12.60
N ASN A 2 -11.50 -24.55 -11.47
CA ASN A 2 -11.29 -23.96 -10.15
C ASN A 2 -9.79 -23.95 -9.86
N LEU A 3 -9.19 -22.79 -9.58
CA LEU A 3 -7.77 -22.70 -9.25
C LEU A 3 -7.53 -23.26 -7.84
N SER A 4 -6.39 -23.91 -7.61
CA SER A 4 -6.05 -24.40 -6.28
C SER A 4 -5.81 -23.25 -5.31
N ARG A 5 -6.10 -23.47 -4.02
CA ARG A 5 -5.79 -22.50 -2.95
C ARG A 5 -4.33 -22.05 -2.99
N HIS A 6 -3.39 -22.97 -3.22
CA HIS A 6 -1.96 -22.68 -3.33
C HIS A 6 -1.67 -21.68 -4.44
N ARG A 7 -2.21 -21.90 -5.64
CA ARG A 7 -2.01 -21.00 -6.77
C ARG A 7 -2.63 -19.62 -6.52
N LEU A 8 -3.84 -19.58 -5.95
CA LEU A 8 -4.49 -18.31 -5.60
C LEU A 8 -3.65 -17.50 -4.60
N LEU A 9 -2.99 -18.16 -3.65
CA LEU A 9 -2.10 -17.51 -2.69
C LEU A 9 -0.77 -17.09 -3.30
N ASP A 10 -0.23 -17.84 -4.25
CA ASP A 10 0.96 -17.44 -5.01
C ASP A 10 0.68 -16.20 -5.86
N ASP A 11 -0.41 -16.21 -6.61
CA ASP A 11 -0.83 -15.08 -7.44
C ASP A 11 -1.08 -13.84 -6.56
N ALA A 12 -1.71 -14.01 -5.40
CA ALA A 12 -1.92 -12.91 -4.45
C ALA A 12 -0.61 -12.40 -3.84
N LEU A 13 0.35 -13.28 -3.53
CA LEU A 13 1.64 -12.91 -2.99
C LEU A 13 2.48 -12.13 -4.00
N ASP A 14 2.52 -12.55 -5.26
CA ASP A 14 3.21 -11.82 -6.32
C ASP A 14 2.60 -10.43 -6.53
N MET A 15 1.28 -10.32 -6.44
CA MET A 15 0.60 -9.04 -6.47
C MET A 15 0.94 -8.17 -5.25
N SER A 16 1.00 -8.73 -4.05
CA SER A 16 1.47 -8.03 -2.84
C SER A 16 2.90 -7.52 -2.97
N ARG A 17 3.81 -8.30 -3.57
CA ARG A 17 5.21 -7.88 -3.83
C ARG A 17 5.26 -6.72 -4.82
N ARG A 18 4.43 -6.76 -5.87
CA ARG A 18 4.31 -5.67 -6.84
C ARG A 18 3.76 -4.41 -6.17
N MET A 19 2.72 -4.53 -5.35
CA MET A 19 2.16 -3.40 -4.59
C MET A 19 3.20 -2.79 -3.64
N ALA A 20 3.99 -3.60 -2.94
CA ALA A 20 5.07 -3.11 -2.09
C ALA A 20 6.12 -2.32 -2.89
N THR A 21 6.51 -2.82 -4.06
CA THR A 21 7.46 -2.15 -4.95
C THR A 21 6.91 -0.81 -5.45
N LEU A 22 5.64 -0.76 -5.85
CA LEU A 22 4.98 0.48 -6.27
C LEU A 22 4.85 1.49 -5.12
N GLY A 23 4.51 1.01 -3.92
CA GLY A 23 4.44 1.85 -2.72
C GLY A 23 5.80 2.45 -2.33
N ASP A 24 6.89 1.68 -2.44
CA ASP A 24 8.25 2.20 -2.24
C ASP A 24 8.63 3.25 -3.31
N ALA A 25 8.12 3.11 -4.53
CA ALA A 25 8.28 4.10 -5.60
C ALA A 25 7.33 5.31 -5.47
N GLY A 26 6.36 5.26 -4.55
CA GLY A 26 5.36 6.31 -4.35
C GLY A 26 4.21 6.30 -5.37
N ASP A 27 4.08 5.28 -6.20
CA ASP A 27 3.01 5.13 -7.18
C ASP A 27 1.75 4.54 -6.54
N TRP A 28 1.10 5.37 -5.71
CA TRP A 28 -0.06 4.96 -4.92
C TRP A 28 -1.30 4.69 -5.77
N ASP A 29 -1.45 5.35 -6.91
CA ASP A 29 -2.55 5.11 -7.85
C ASP A 29 -2.47 3.69 -8.43
N ALA A 30 -1.26 3.25 -8.81
CA ALA A 30 -1.05 1.87 -9.26
C ALA A 30 -1.25 0.83 -8.14
N VAL A 31 -0.88 1.16 -6.90
CA VAL A 31 -1.19 0.30 -5.73
C VAL A 31 -2.69 0.12 -5.58
N ILE A 32 -3.47 1.21 -5.64
CA ILE A 32 -4.93 1.19 -5.51
C ILE A 32 -5.57 0.40 -6.65
N ALA A 33 -5.07 0.54 -7.88
CA ALA A 33 -5.59 -0.18 -9.03
C ALA A 33 -5.44 -1.71 -8.92
N LEU A 34 -4.39 -2.20 -8.26
CA LEU A 34 -4.13 -3.64 -8.07
C LEU A 34 -4.95 -4.27 -6.92
N GLU A 35 -5.38 -3.47 -5.96
CA GLU A 35 -6.00 -3.97 -4.72
C GLU A 35 -7.29 -4.79 -4.96
N PRO A 36 -8.21 -4.42 -5.86
CA PRO A 36 -9.42 -5.20 -6.10
C PRO A 36 -9.14 -6.61 -6.62
N GLU A 37 -8.15 -6.75 -7.51
CA GLU A 37 -7.76 -8.04 -8.07
C GLU A 37 -7.12 -8.93 -7.01
N ARG A 38 -6.22 -8.35 -6.20
CA ARG A 38 -5.58 -9.06 -5.08
C ARG A 38 -6.62 -9.56 -4.07
N ARG A 39 -7.59 -8.70 -3.73
CA ARG A 39 -8.67 -9.05 -2.80
C ARG A 39 -9.47 -10.23 -3.32
N MET A 40 -9.84 -10.22 -4.60
CA MET A 40 -10.56 -11.33 -5.23
C MET A 40 -9.78 -12.66 -5.16
N LEU A 41 -8.47 -12.63 -5.35
CA LEU A 41 -7.63 -13.83 -5.22
C LEU A 41 -7.64 -14.39 -3.80
N LEU A 42 -7.50 -13.51 -2.80
CA LEU A 42 -7.55 -13.87 -1.38
C LEU A 42 -8.91 -14.42 -0.98
N GLU A 43 -10.01 -13.77 -1.38
CA GLU A 43 -11.37 -14.23 -1.12
C GLU A 43 -11.59 -15.65 -1.68
N LYS A 44 -11.17 -15.90 -2.92
CA LYS A 44 -11.23 -17.25 -3.53
C LYS A 44 -10.36 -18.26 -2.78
N ALA A 45 -9.17 -17.87 -2.35
CA ALA A 45 -8.27 -18.75 -1.60
C ALA A 45 -8.90 -19.16 -0.26
N PHE A 46 -9.50 -18.22 0.47
CA PHE A 46 -10.11 -18.46 1.78
C PHE A 46 -11.51 -19.08 1.72
N ALA A 47 -12.20 -19.01 0.57
CA ALA A 47 -13.41 -19.79 0.33
C ALA A 47 -13.16 -21.31 0.16
N THR A 48 -11.89 -21.73 0.07
CA THR A 48 -11.53 -23.15 -0.01
C THR A 48 -11.58 -23.81 1.38
N HIS A 49 -12.43 -24.83 1.55
CA HIS A 49 -12.70 -25.50 2.84
C HIS A 49 -11.68 -26.60 3.21
N ALA A 50 -10.48 -26.57 2.63
CA ALA A 50 -9.42 -27.51 2.97
C ALA A 50 -8.60 -27.02 4.18
N PRO A 51 -8.09 -27.92 5.04
CA PRO A 51 -7.16 -27.56 6.10
C PRO A 51 -5.98 -26.74 5.56
N ALA A 52 -5.53 -25.76 6.33
CA ALA A 52 -4.32 -25.00 6.00
C ALA A 52 -3.08 -25.87 6.28
N ASP A 53 -2.23 -26.02 5.27
CA ASP A 53 -0.91 -26.63 5.42
C ASP A 53 0.17 -25.56 5.67
N GLU A 54 1.41 -26.00 5.82
CA GLU A 54 2.55 -25.12 6.04
C GLU A 54 2.75 -24.13 4.89
N PHE A 55 2.46 -24.54 3.66
CA PHE A 55 2.53 -23.66 2.48
C PHE A 55 1.55 -22.50 2.62
N VAL A 56 0.28 -22.78 2.91
CA VAL A 56 -0.74 -21.74 3.13
C VAL A 56 -0.30 -20.79 4.25
N ALA A 57 0.17 -21.33 5.37
CA ALA A 57 0.60 -20.52 6.50
C ALA A 57 1.79 -19.61 6.15
N SER A 58 2.76 -20.12 5.38
CA SER A 58 3.92 -19.36 4.89
C SER A 58 3.49 -18.21 3.97
N ARG A 59 2.64 -18.46 2.98
CA ARG A 59 2.18 -17.43 2.04
C ARG A 59 1.38 -16.33 2.71
N VAL A 60 0.47 -16.71 3.62
CA VAL A 60 -0.31 -15.74 4.40
C VAL A 60 0.60 -14.86 5.25
N ARG A 61 1.64 -15.43 5.87
CA ARG A 61 2.62 -14.67 6.65
C ARG A 61 3.38 -13.65 5.80
N GLU A 62 3.90 -14.06 4.64
CA GLU A 62 4.59 -13.14 3.73
C GLU A 62 3.69 -12.00 3.25
N ILE A 63 2.43 -12.30 2.90
CA ILE A 63 1.45 -11.29 2.48
C ILE A 63 1.23 -10.28 3.61
N LEU A 64 1.02 -10.74 4.85
CA LEU A 64 0.81 -9.86 6.00
C LEU A 64 2.03 -8.99 6.30
N ASP A 65 3.24 -9.51 6.11
CA ASP A 65 4.46 -8.72 6.33
C ASP A 65 4.65 -7.65 5.25
N LEU A 66 4.31 -7.95 4.00
CA LEU A 66 4.26 -6.96 2.92
C LEU A 66 3.19 -5.89 3.17
N ASP A 67 2.02 -6.27 3.68
CA ASP A 67 0.95 -5.34 4.03
C ASP A 67 1.36 -4.37 5.13
N LYS A 68 2.00 -4.86 6.19
CA LYS A 68 2.53 -4.00 7.26
C LYS A 68 3.53 -2.99 6.72
N ARG A 69 4.44 -3.44 5.84
CA ARG A 69 5.41 -2.54 5.20
C ARG A 69 4.72 -1.49 4.34
N LEU A 70 3.76 -1.90 3.49
CA LEU A 70 3.03 -0.99 2.62
C LEU A 70 2.24 0.06 3.43
N MET A 71 1.63 -0.35 4.53
CA MET A 71 0.93 0.56 5.46
C MET A 71 1.88 1.54 6.15
N ALA A 72 3.06 1.09 6.58
CA ALA A 72 4.07 1.99 7.15
C ALA A 72 4.51 3.05 6.11
N ARG A 73 4.73 2.62 4.86
CA ARG A 73 5.08 3.52 3.75
C ARG A 73 4.00 4.53 3.41
N SER A 74 2.72 4.15 3.48
CA SER A 74 1.62 5.07 3.19
C SER A 74 1.50 6.16 4.27
N VAL A 75 1.72 5.80 5.54
CA VAL A 75 1.78 6.77 6.65
C VAL A 75 2.95 7.74 6.46
N GLU A 76 4.15 7.23 6.18
CA GLU A 76 5.33 8.06 5.91
C GLU A 76 5.11 9.03 4.74
N ALA A 77 4.50 8.56 3.65
CA ALA A 77 4.20 9.38 2.48
C ALA A 77 3.21 10.50 2.83
N ARG A 78 2.13 10.18 3.55
CA ARG A 78 1.15 11.16 4.02
C ARG A 78 1.79 12.23 4.90
N ASP A 79 2.61 11.80 5.86
CA ASP A 79 3.25 12.71 6.82
C ASP A 79 4.25 13.64 6.11
N ARG A 80 4.97 13.14 5.09
CA ARG A 80 5.84 13.96 4.24
C ARG A 80 5.07 15.04 3.49
N ILE A 81 3.95 14.68 2.85
CA ILE A 81 3.07 15.62 2.13
C ILE A 81 2.54 16.69 3.10
N ALA A 82 2.07 16.28 4.28
CA ALA A 82 1.58 17.22 5.30
C ALA A 82 2.66 18.23 5.72
N ALA A 83 3.90 17.77 5.91
CA ALA A 83 5.02 18.64 6.27
C ALA A 83 5.39 19.62 5.13
N GLU A 84 5.33 19.18 3.87
CA GLU A 84 5.56 20.04 2.69
C GLU A 84 4.51 21.15 2.57
N LEU A 85 3.23 20.79 2.72
CA LEU A 85 2.12 21.76 2.75
C LEU A 85 2.28 22.77 3.89
N GLY A 86 2.70 22.32 5.08
CA GLY A 86 2.98 23.19 6.22
C GLY A 86 4.07 24.23 5.91
N ARG A 87 5.19 23.81 5.34
CA ARG A 87 6.29 24.69 4.93
C ARG A 87 5.87 25.69 3.85
N SER A 88 5.12 25.24 2.85
CA SER A 88 4.60 26.10 1.79
C SER A 88 3.64 27.17 2.33
N ASN A 89 2.77 26.81 3.27
CA ASN A 89 1.86 27.73 3.93
C ASN A 89 2.60 28.77 4.77
N GLN A 90 3.64 28.36 5.50
CA GLN A 90 4.48 29.27 6.30
C GLN A 90 5.25 30.26 5.41
N GLY A 91 5.81 29.78 4.29
CA GLY A 91 6.49 30.62 3.30
C GLY A 91 5.56 31.71 2.73
N ARG A 92 4.36 31.33 2.29
CA ARG A 92 3.35 32.29 1.80
C ARG A 92 2.98 33.34 2.85
N ARG A 93 2.82 32.95 4.12
CA ARG A 93 2.53 33.87 5.22
C ARG A 93 3.69 34.85 5.46
N ALA A 94 4.93 34.38 5.44
CA ALA A 94 6.10 35.23 5.62
C ALA A 94 6.26 36.26 4.49
N THR A 95 6.06 35.85 3.23
CA THR A 95 6.09 36.75 2.07
C THR A 95 4.99 37.81 2.14
N SER A 96 3.76 37.40 2.48
CA SER A 96 2.64 38.34 2.64
C SER A 96 2.90 39.38 3.75
N ALA A 97 3.42 38.94 4.90
CA ALA A 97 3.79 39.85 5.99
C ALA A 97 4.90 40.83 5.59
N TYR A 98 5.86 40.40 4.78
CA TYR A 98 6.94 41.27 4.29
C TYR A 98 6.44 42.37 3.35
N HIS A 99 5.43 42.08 2.52
CA HIS A 99 4.80 43.09 1.66
C HIS A 99 3.90 44.05 2.44
N ALA A 100 3.21 43.57 3.48
CA ALA A 100 2.33 44.40 4.31
C ALA A 100 3.07 45.42 5.21
N VAL A 101 4.36 45.19 5.49
CA VAL A 101 5.19 46.09 6.32
C VAL A 101 5.95 47.13 5.47
N ARG A 102 5.98 46.97 4.14
CA ARG A 102 6.74 47.84 3.21
C ARG A 102 5.89 48.72 2.29
N GLY A 103 4.57 48.69 2.43
CA GLY A 103 3.62 49.61 1.79
C GLY A 103 2.92 50.46 2.84
#